data_AF-A0A356NCH0-F1
#
_entry.id   AF-A0A356NCH0-F1
#
_cell.length_a   1.000
_cell.length_b   1.000
_cell.length_c   1.000
_cell.angle_alpha   90.00
_cell.angle_beta   90.00
_cell.angle_gamma   90.00
#
_symmetry.space_group_name_H-M   'P 1'
#
loop_
_entity.id
_entity.type
_entity.pdbx_description
1 polymer ?
#
loop_
_entity_poly.entity_id
_entity_poly.type
_entity_poly.pdbx_seq_one_letter_code
_entity_poly.pdbx_strand_id
1 'polypeptide(L)'
;MVFPAGALVPRRRFWPRPVACLFLLGLTAWGLPAEVWAGDPFEKVSVEDISRFVKTDQADRNLELLIDNSGWTRAELRAGLQKSYRVSLVSIDRFLRSSTGERFLDFVTRGYGPRSANVDPSQALRSAIIQDASDRSISALGIMEALPVDFSVSSGLSICAQQVDISSRQRTSALSYYLFLPACLRASQHVR
;
A
#
# COMPACT_ATOMS: atom_id res chain seq x y z
N MET A 1 11.91 -24.10 -55.90
CA MET A 1 12.18 -23.25 -57.09
C MET A 1 11.17 -22.11 -57.08
N VAL A 2 11.57 -20.92 -57.57
CA VAL A 2 10.78 -19.70 -57.81
C VAL A 2 10.60 -18.79 -56.58
N PHE A 3 10.90 -17.48 -56.54
CA PHE A 3 11.59 -16.49 -57.39
C PHE A 3 12.11 -15.34 -56.45
N PRO A 4 12.91 -14.37 -56.93
CA PRO A 4 13.92 -13.61 -56.19
C PRO A 4 13.62 -12.11 -56.01
N ALA A 5 14.68 -11.39 -55.60
CA ALA A 5 15.05 -10.00 -55.94
C ALA A 5 14.19 -8.88 -55.35
N GLY A 6 14.72 -7.88 -54.66
CA GLY A 6 15.98 -7.19 -54.93
C GLY A 6 15.70 -5.99 -55.82
N ALA A 7 15.42 -4.83 -55.22
CA ALA A 7 15.38 -3.55 -55.92
C ALA A 7 15.96 -2.43 -55.03
N LEU A 8 17.19 -2.05 -55.34
CA LEU A 8 17.84 -0.80 -54.97
C LEU A 8 17.41 0.28 -55.95
N VAL A 9 16.93 1.43 -55.48
CA VAL A 9 16.70 2.65 -56.29
C VAL A 9 17.07 3.89 -55.44
N PRO A 10 17.66 4.95 -56.04
CA PRO A 10 18.83 5.62 -55.49
C PRO A 10 18.58 6.98 -54.83
N ARG A 11 19.60 7.42 -54.08
CA ARG A 11 19.79 8.77 -53.54
C ARG A 11 19.76 9.85 -54.64
N ARG A 12 18.97 10.91 -54.42
CA ARG A 12 19.18 12.22 -55.04
C ARG A 12 19.31 13.29 -53.96
N ARG A 13 20.49 13.92 -53.92
CA ARG A 13 20.74 15.21 -53.27
C ARG A 13 20.08 16.31 -54.11
N PHE A 14 19.32 17.19 -53.47
CA PHE A 14 19.03 18.50 -54.03
C PHE A 14 18.87 19.50 -52.87
N TRP A 15 19.76 20.49 -52.85
CA TRP A 15 19.64 21.72 -52.05
C TRP A 15 19.18 22.81 -53.02
N PRO A 16 18.28 23.71 -52.60
CA PRO A 16 18.72 25.08 -52.36
C PRO A 16 18.11 25.74 -51.12
N ARG A 17 18.74 26.87 -50.73
CA ARG A 17 18.56 27.73 -49.56
C ARG A 17 17.34 28.70 -49.72
N PRO A 18 17.21 29.76 -48.90
CA PRO A 18 16.61 29.84 -47.57
C PRO A 18 15.37 30.76 -47.57
N VAL A 19 14.42 30.58 -46.65
CA VAL A 19 13.41 31.63 -46.36
C VAL A 19 13.29 31.78 -44.86
N ALA A 20 13.62 32.99 -44.42
CA ALA A 20 13.37 33.49 -43.08
C ALA A 20 11.86 33.56 -42.83
N CYS A 21 11.38 32.90 -41.78
CA CYS A 21 10.10 33.25 -41.15
C CYS A 21 10.40 33.84 -39.78
N LEU A 22 10.33 35.17 -39.73
CA LEU A 22 10.08 35.94 -38.53
C LEU A 22 8.81 35.44 -37.84
N PHE A 23 8.87 35.39 -36.50
CA PHE A 23 7.81 35.70 -35.56
C PHE A 23 6.39 35.27 -35.92
N LEU A 24 5.85 34.32 -35.17
CA LEU A 24 4.61 34.54 -34.42
C LEU A 24 4.62 33.63 -33.19
N LEU A 25 4.79 34.25 -32.03
CA LEU A 25 4.50 33.68 -30.71
C LEU A 25 3.01 33.33 -30.65
N GLY A 26 2.68 32.15 -31.17
CA GLY A 26 1.41 31.47 -30.93
C GLY A 26 1.66 30.37 -29.89
N LEU A 27 1.83 30.76 -28.63
CA LEU A 27 1.69 29.85 -27.50
C LEU A 27 0.26 29.33 -27.54
N THR A 28 0.09 28.20 -28.21
CA THR A 28 -1.18 27.49 -28.22
C THR A 28 -1.48 27.09 -26.79
N ALA A 29 -2.63 27.59 -26.33
CA ALA A 29 -3.28 27.19 -25.12
C ALA A 29 -3.58 25.69 -25.20
N TRP A 30 -2.64 24.86 -24.74
CA TRP A 30 -2.94 23.52 -24.30
C TRP A 30 -3.39 23.63 -22.85
N GLY A 31 -4.63 24.09 -22.70
CA GLY A 31 -5.43 23.84 -21.51
C GLY A 31 -5.76 22.36 -21.48
N LEU A 32 -4.82 21.55 -21.01
CA LEU A 32 -5.17 20.31 -20.35
C LEU A 32 -5.37 20.69 -18.88
N PRO A 33 -6.59 20.57 -18.31
CA PRO A 33 -6.67 20.47 -16.87
C PRO A 33 -5.85 19.23 -16.52
N ALA A 34 -4.70 19.44 -15.88
CA ALA A 34 -4.08 18.40 -15.10
C ALA A 34 -5.17 17.93 -14.15
N GLU A 35 -5.74 16.76 -14.46
CA GLU A 35 -6.68 16.10 -13.59
C GLU A 35 -6.03 16.08 -12.21
N VAL A 36 -6.75 16.68 -11.27
CA VAL A 36 -6.40 16.71 -9.85
C VAL A 36 -6.54 15.28 -9.33
N TRP A 37 -5.53 14.47 -9.64
CA TRP A 37 -5.15 13.27 -8.92
C TRP A 37 -3.73 13.47 -8.38
N ALA A 38 -3.43 14.67 -7.88
CA ALA A 38 -2.38 14.83 -6.89
C ALA A 38 -2.98 14.62 -5.49
N GLY A 39 -3.74 13.53 -5.33
CA GLY A 39 -3.86 12.91 -4.02
C GLY A 39 -2.50 12.27 -3.72
N ASP A 40 -2.02 12.40 -2.48
CA ASP A 40 -0.89 11.60 -2.01
C ASP A 40 -1.11 10.15 -2.50
N PRO A 41 -0.13 9.48 -3.15
CA PRO A 41 -0.24 8.06 -3.51
C PRO A 41 -0.29 7.13 -2.28
N PHE A 42 -0.53 7.72 -1.13
CA PHE A 42 -0.32 7.30 0.24
C PHE A 42 -1.54 7.75 1.03
N GLU A 43 -2.59 6.95 1.01
CA GLU A 43 -3.80 7.23 1.79
C GLU A 43 -3.43 7.22 3.28
N LYS A 44 -3.63 8.36 3.96
CA LYS A 44 -3.30 8.49 5.39
C LYS A 44 -4.33 7.70 6.19
N VAL A 45 -3.85 6.86 7.11
CA VAL A 45 -4.73 6.21 8.08
C VAL A 45 -4.20 6.52 9.49
N SER A 46 -4.80 7.53 10.15
CA SER A 46 -4.42 7.91 11.51
C SER A 46 -4.95 6.90 12.52
N VAL A 47 -4.10 6.56 13.50
CA VAL A 47 -4.49 5.66 14.59
C VAL A 47 -5.55 6.29 15.49
N GLU A 48 -5.50 7.61 15.68
CA GLU A 48 -6.50 8.36 16.43
C GLU A 48 -7.87 8.31 15.76
N ASP A 49 -7.90 8.43 14.43
CA ASP A 49 -9.14 8.39 13.66
C ASP A 49 -9.75 6.98 13.68
N ILE A 50 -8.94 5.92 13.50
CA ILE A 50 -9.43 4.54 13.68
C ILE A 50 -9.91 4.32 15.12
N SER A 51 -9.13 4.74 16.12
CA SER A 51 -9.46 4.57 17.54
C SER A 51 -10.79 5.25 17.88
N ARG A 52 -11.02 6.45 17.35
CA ARG A 52 -12.30 7.18 17.47
C ARG A 52 -13.43 6.41 16.81
N PHE A 53 -13.27 6.02 15.55
CA PHE A 53 -14.27 5.24 14.81
C PHE A 53 -14.65 3.95 15.54
N VAL A 54 -13.65 3.22 16.01
CA VAL A 54 -13.82 2.01 16.80
C VAL A 54 -14.66 2.25 18.06
N LYS A 55 -14.38 3.34 18.80
CA LYS A 55 -15.05 3.66 20.08
C LYS A 55 -16.43 4.28 19.90
N THR A 56 -16.58 5.26 19.01
CA THR A 56 -17.76 6.13 18.91
C THR A 56 -18.53 5.99 17.60
N ASP A 57 -18.07 5.16 16.67
CA ASP A 57 -18.61 5.04 15.30
C ASP A 57 -18.48 6.32 14.46
N GLN A 58 -17.62 7.26 14.88
CA GLN A 58 -17.38 8.51 14.16
C GLN A 58 -16.08 8.40 13.35
N ALA A 59 -16.18 8.59 12.04
CA ALA A 59 -15.04 8.68 11.14
C ALA A 59 -14.98 10.08 10.51
N ASP A 60 -13.77 10.53 10.18
CA ASP A 60 -13.56 11.74 9.41
C ASP A 60 -13.81 11.48 7.93
N ARG A 61 -13.77 12.53 7.09
CA ARG A 61 -14.05 12.38 5.65
C ARG A 61 -13.17 11.33 4.98
N ASN A 62 -11.90 11.24 5.36
CA ASN A 62 -10.96 10.32 4.75
C ASN A 62 -11.24 8.86 5.18
N LEU A 63 -11.46 8.63 6.48
CA LEU A 63 -11.81 7.30 6.98
C LEU A 63 -13.19 6.83 6.50
N GLU A 64 -14.16 7.74 6.29
CA GLU A 64 -15.44 7.40 5.66
C GLU A 64 -15.23 6.88 4.22
N LEU A 65 -14.38 7.53 3.42
CA LEU A 65 -14.04 7.04 2.08
C LEU A 65 -13.39 5.65 2.13
N LEU A 66 -12.51 5.40 3.09
CA LEU A 66 -11.90 4.09 3.31
C LEU A 66 -12.94 3.03 3.65
N ILE A 67 -13.87 3.34 4.56
CA ILE A 67 -14.95 2.44 4.99
C ILE A 67 -15.84 2.09 3.78
N ASP A 68 -16.32 3.09 3.05
CA ASP A 68 -17.23 2.91 1.90
C ASP A 68 -16.58 2.10 0.78
N ASN A 69 -15.29 2.31 0.54
CA ASN A 69 -14.52 1.58 -0.47
C ASN A 69 -13.95 0.25 0.03
N SER A 70 -14.10 -0.09 1.31
CA SER A 70 -13.54 -1.33 1.87
C SER A 70 -14.36 -2.58 1.51
N GLY A 71 -15.66 -2.42 1.25
CA GLY A 71 -16.57 -3.55 1.09
C GLY A 71 -16.92 -4.27 2.39
N TRP A 72 -16.55 -3.73 3.55
CA TRP A 72 -16.98 -4.18 4.87
C TRP A 72 -18.09 -3.29 5.42
N THR A 73 -18.92 -3.85 6.29
CA THR A 73 -19.82 -3.03 7.10
C THR A 73 -19.05 -2.34 8.23
N ARG A 74 -19.55 -1.20 8.72
CA ARG A 74 -18.97 -0.51 9.89
C ARG A 74 -18.88 -1.43 11.10
N ALA A 75 -19.91 -2.25 11.33
CA ALA A 75 -19.95 -3.18 12.45
C ALA A 75 -18.84 -4.23 12.37
N GLU A 76 -18.61 -4.82 11.20
CA GLU A 76 -17.51 -5.78 10.97
C GLU A 76 -16.15 -5.13 11.14
N LEU A 77 -15.95 -3.93 10.59
CA LEU A 77 -14.69 -3.19 10.73
C LEU A 77 -14.40 -2.87 12.19
N ARG A 78 -15.38 -2.36 12.93
CA ARG A 78 -15.21 -2.05 14.36
C ARG A 78 -14.90 -3.31 15.16
N ALA A 79 -15.65 -4.39 14.96
CA ALA A 79 -15.41 -5.66 15.64
C ALA A 79 -14.03 -6.25 15.31
N GLY A 80 -13.60 -6.16 14.04
CA GLY A 80 -12.30 -6.65 13.58
C GLY A 80 -11.13 -5.84 14.11
N LEU A 81 -11.21 -4.50 14.01
CA LEU A 81 -10.16 -3.58 14.43
C LEU A 81 -10.02 -3.50 15.96
N GLN A 82 -11.08 -3.78 16.72
CA GLN A 82 -11.02 -3.92 18.19
C GLN A 82 -10.35 -5.21 18.66
N LYS A 83 -10.19 -6.19 17.77
CA LYS A 83 -9.79 -7.53 18.19
C LYS A 83 -8.31 -7.57 18.57
N SER A 84 -8.06 -8.12 19.75
CA SER A 84 -6.71 -8.45 20.21
C SER A 84 -6.51 -9.96 20.24
N TYR A 85 -5.26 -10.37 20.05
CA TYR A 85 -4.87 -11.78 20.03
C TYR A 85 -3.78 -12.01 21.07
N ARG A 86 -3.92 -13.06 21.89
CA ARG A 86 -2.85 -13.47 22.81
C ARG A 86 -1.70 -14.09 22.05
N VAL A 87 -0.48 -13.66 22.35
CA VAL A 87 0.73 -14.01 21.62
C VAL A 87 1.90 -14.35 22.54
N SER A 88 2.84 -15.14 22.04
CA SER A 88 4.13 -15.35 22.68
C SER A 88 5.16 -14.42 22.02
N LEU A 89 5.71 -13.47 22.78
CA LEU A 89 6.75 -12.55 22.30
C LEU A 89 7.93 -13.31 21.71
N VAL A 90 8.40 -14.36 22.40
CA VAL A 90 9.52 -15.20 21.93
C VAL A 90 9.20 -15.89 20.62
N SER A 91 7.97 -16.36 20.44
CA SER A 91 7.55 -17.03 19.20
C SER A 91 7.42 -16.04 18.04
N ILE A 92 6.87 -14.85 18.30
CA ILE A 92 6.79 -13.76 17.31
C ILE A 92 8.19 -13.32 16.89
N ASP A 93 9.07 -13.00 17.85
CA ASP A 93 10.43 -12.56 17.55
C ASP A 93 11.20 -13.61 16.73
N ARG A 94 11.12 -14.89 17.12
CA ARG A 94 11.71 -15.98 16.35
C ARG A 94 11.15 -16.08 14.94
N PHE A 95 9.82 -15.98 14.78
CA PHE A 95 9.18 -16.00 13.48
C PHE A 95 9.67 -14.84 12.61
N LEU A 96 9.62 -13.60 13.11
CA LEU A 96 9.98 -12.39 12.36
C LEU A 96 11.46 -12.36 11.95
N ARG A 97 12.35 -13.04 12.68
CA ARG A 97 13.76 -13.21 12.36
C ARG A 97 14.07 -14.41 11.47
N SER A 98 13.08 -15.28 11.21
CA SER A 98 13.24 -16.42 10.31
C SER A 98 13.15 -15.98 8.84
N SER A 99 13.70 -16.78 7.92
CA SER A 99 13.58 -16.52 6.48
C SER A 99 12.13 -16.47 5.97
N THR A 100 11.20 -17.14 6.68
CA THR A 100 9.77 -17.06 6.39
C THR A 100 9.16 -15.75 6.91
N GLY A 101 9.60 -15.28 8.08
CA GLY A 101 9.17 -14.00 8.64
C GLY A 101 9.67 -12.79 7.83
N GLU A 102 10.92 -12.84 7.36
CA GLU A 102 11.47 -11.82 6.45
C GLU A 102 10.61 -11.71 5.18
N ARG A 103 10.31 -12.84 4.54
CA ARG A 103 9.43 -12.87 3.35
C ARG A 103 8.01 -12.43 3.64
N PHE A 104 7.49 -12.73 4.84
CA PHE A 104 6.19 -12.24 5.29
C PHE A 104 6.21 -10.71 5.39
N LEU A 105 7.22 -10.13 6.05
CA LEU A 105 7.37 -8.68 6.20
C LEU A 105 7.46 -8.01 4.83
N ASP A 106 8.34 -8.48 3.95
CA ASP A 106 8.47 -7.96 2.58
C ASP A 106 7.18 -8.10 1.74
N PHE A 107 6.37 -9.12 2.03
CA PHE A 107 5.08 -9.27 1.40
C PHE A 107 4.06 -8.25 1.93
N VAL A 108 3.96 -8.09 3.25
CA VAL A 108 2.97 -7.17 3.85
C VAL A 108 3.40 -5.70 3.75
N THR A 109 4.66 -5.38 3.50
CA THR A 109 5.15 -4.00 3.35
C THR A 109 5.24 -3.53 1.90
N ARG A 110 4.96 -4.39 0.91
CA ARG A 110 5.03 -4.03 -0.52
C ARG A 110 4.13 -2.85 -0.92
N GLY A 111 2.94 -2.77 -0.34
CA GLY A 111 1.99 -1.66 -0.51
C GLY A 111 1.75 -0.87 0.77
N TYR A 112 2.61 -1.04 1.77
CA TYR A 112 2.47 -0.44 3.10
C TYR A 112 3.84 -0.02 3.62
N GLY A 113 4.12 1.29 3.55
CA GLY A 113 5.44 1.80 3.84
C GLY A 113 5.44 3.15 4.54
N PRO A 114 6.58 3.51 5.14
CA PRO A 114 6.78 4.80 5.78
C PRO A 114 6.77 5.90 4.71
N ARG A 115 6.20 7.06 5.05
CA ARG A 115 6.23 8.23 4.17
C ARG A 115 7.66 8.76 3.96
N SER A 116 8.54 8.56 4.94
CA SER A 116 9.96 8.92 4.85
C SER A 116 10.76 7.86 4.09
N ALA A 117 11.46 8.26 3.03
CA ALA A 117 12.25 7.35 2.19
C ALA A 117 13.48 6.71 2.86
N ASN A 118 13.84 7.13 4.08
CA ASN A 118 15.04 6.68 4.78
C ASN A 118 14.79 5.54 5.79
N VAL A 119 13.57 5.04 5.88
CA VAL A 119 13.19 3.99 6.83
C VAL A 119 12.85 2.72 6.08
N ASP A 120 13.49 1.61 6.45
CA ASP A 120 13.15 0.29 5.94
C ASP A 120 11.74 -0.10 6.46
N PRO A 121 10.75 -0.31 5.57
CA PRO A 121 9.38 -0.63 5.96
C PRO A 121 9.28 -1.92 6.80
N SER A 122 10.04 -2.96 6.41
CA SER A 122 10.02 -4.27 7.05
C SER A 122 10.61 -4.20 8.45
N GLN A 123 11.68 -3.41 8.65
CA GLN A 123 12.26 -3.19 9.99
C GLN A 123 11.36 -2.36 10.89
N ALA A 124 10.78 -1.27 10.38
CA ALA A 124 9.87 -0.44 11.17
C ALA A 124 8.59 -1.17 11.57
N LEU A 125 8.02 -1.98 10.67
CA LEU A 125 6.88 -2.83 10.99
C LEU A 125 7.26 -3.92 11.99
N ARG A 126 8.43 -4.55 11.84
CA ARG A 126 8.94 -5.54 12.80
C ARG A 126 9.06 -4.95 14.19
N SER A 127 9.66 -3.77 14.34
CA SER A 127 9.82 -3.14 15.65
C SER A 127 8.48 -2.83 16.29
N ALA A 128 7.52 -2.33 15.51
CA ALA A 128 6.16 -2.05 16.00
C ALA A 128 5.45 -3.33 16.47
N ILE A 129 5.54 -4.41 15.71
CA ILE A 129 4.97 -5.71 16.09
C ILE A 129 5.59 -6.24 17.39
N ILE A 130 6.92 -6.17 17.54
CA ILE A 130 7.62 -6.63 18.74
C ILE A 130 7.22 -5.77 19.95
N GLN A 131 7.10 -4.46 19.76
CA GLN A 131 6.70 -3.53 20.81
C GLN A 131 5.26 -3.76 21.26
N ASP A 132 4.31 -3.91 20.32
CA ASP A 132 2.91 -4.24 20.65
C ASP A 132 2.82 -5.60 21.35
N ALA A 133 3.54 -6.61 20.86
CA ALA A 133 3.57 -7.96 21.45
C ALA A 133 4.20 -8.06 22.86
N SER A 134 4.77 -6.98 23.40
CA SER A 134 5.50 -6.99 24.67
C SER A 134 4.63 -7.35 25.88
N ASP A 135 3.35 -7.00 25.85
CA ASP A 135 2.37 -7.33 26.89
C ASP A 135 1.71 -8.71 26.69
N ARG A 136 2.19 -9.49 25.69
CA ARG A 136 1.63 -10.79 25.25
C ARG A 136 0.26 -10.67 24.56
N SER A 137 -0.08 -9.50 24.06
CA SER A 137 -1.23 -9.23 23.20
C SER A 137 -0.76 -8.59 21.90
N ILE A 138 -1.53 -8.74 20.82
CA ILE A 138 -1.28 -8.00 19.58
C ILE A 138 -2.61 -7.53 18.99
N SER A 139 -2.64 -6.31 18.48
CA SER A 139 -3.84 -5.68 17.94
C SER A 139 -3.51 -4.76 16.76
N ALA A 140 -4.51 -4.44 15.94
CA ALA A 140 -4.32 -3.53 14.82
C ALA A 140 -3.90 -2.14 15.31
N LEU A 141 -4.64 -1.61 16.29
CA LEU A 141 -4.38 -0.30 16.89
C LEU A 141 -3.02 -0.26 17.60
N GLY A 142 -2.68 -1.27 18.39
CA GLY A 142 -1.42 -1.30 19.10
C GLY A 142 -0.19 -1.36 18.19
N ILE A 143 -0.25 -2.13 17.09
CA ILE A 143 0.79 -2.08 16.05
C ILE A 143 0.90 -0.67 15.47
N MET A 144 -0.22 -0.04 15.12
CA MET A 144 -0.23 1.31 14.54
C MET A 144 0.35 2.36 15.51
N GLU A 145 0.02 2.29 16.81
CA GLU A 145 0.55 3.16 17.86
C GLU A 145 2.05 2.96 18.08
N ALA A 146 2.55 1.73 17.85
CA ALA A 146 3.96 1.38 18.01
C ALA A 146 4.83 1.67 16.76
N LEU A 147 4.26 2.19 15.67
CA LEU A 147 5.05 2.53 14.49
C LEU A 147 5.98 3.72 14.78
N PRO A 148 7.26 3.63 14.40
CA PRO A 148 8.23 4.70 14.68
C PRO A 148 8.02 5.94 13.80
N VAL A 149 7.27 5.83 12.71
CA VAL A 149 6.96 6.89 11.74
C VAL A 149 5.57 6.67 11.16
N ASP A 150 5.01 7.70 10.52
CA ASP A 150 3.75 7.58 9.80
C ASP A 150 3.88 6.64 8.60
N PHE A 151 3.09 5.57 8.61
CA PHE A 151 2.92 4.68 7.47
C PHE A 151 1.74 5.10 6.62
N SER A 152 1.78 4.67 5.36
CA SER A 152 0.74 4.92 4.39
C SER A 152 0.58 3.75 3.45
N VAL A 153 -0.64 3.59 2.95
CA VAL A 153 -1.00 2.52 2.02
C VAL A 153 -0.90 3.06 0.60
N SER A 154 -0.25 2.31 -0.27
CA SER A 154 -0.11 2.59 -1.71
C SER A 154 -0.71 1.46 -2.55
N SER A 155 -0.62 1.57 -3.88
CA SER A 155 -1.04 0.51 -4.80
C SER A 155 -0.22 -0.77 -4.57
N GLY A 156 -0.87 -1.93 -4.69
CA GLY A 156 -0.23 -3.24 -4.46
C GLY A 156 -0.33 -3.78 -3.03
N LEU A 157 -1.17 -3.17 -2.18
CA LEU A 157 -1.53 -3.71 -0.87
C LEU A 157 -1.98 -5.17 -0.99
N SER A 158 -1.40 -6.03 -0.15
CA SER A 158 -1.72 -7.45 -0.12
C SER A 158 -2.00 -7.89 1.31
N ILE A 159 -3.16 -8.49 1.55
CA ILE A 159 -3.46 -9.10 2.83
C ILE A 159 -2.76 -10.46 2.96
N CYS A 160 -2.33 -10.76 4.17
CA CYS A 160 -1.70 -12.04 4.51
C CYS A 160 -2.67 -13.24 4.54
N ALA A 161 -3.99 -12.99 4.51
CA ALA A 161 -5.03 -14.00 4.59
C ALA A 161 -5.56 -14.40 3.19
N GLN A 162 -4.69 -14.91 2.32
CA GLN A 162 -5.04 -15.20 0.91
C GLN A 162 -6.08 -16.32 0.74
N GLN A 163 -6.12 -17.25 1.70
CA GLN A 163 -7.04 -18.39 1.73
C GLN A 163 -8.46 -18.05 2.22
N VAL A 164 -8.70 -16.82 2.68
CA VAL A 164 -10.02 -16.40 3.15
C VAL A 164 -10.85 -15.97 1.95
N ASP A 165 -12.07 -16.51 1.86
CA ASP A 165 -13.03 -16.09 0.84
C ASP A 165 -13.64 -14.74 1.23
N ILE A 166 -13.19 -13.70 0.52
CA ILE A 166 -13.64 -12.32 0.65
C ILE A 166 -13.70 -11.70 -0.74
N SER A 167 -14.49 -10.64 -0.88
CA SER A 167 -14.58 -9.92 -2.15
C SER A 167 -13.23 -9.29 -2.54
N SER A 168 -13.04 -9.06 -3.84
CA SER A 168 -11.84 -8.37 -4.36
C SER A 168 -11.66 -6.99 -3.72
N ARG A 169 -12.76 -6.27 -3.45
CA ARG A 169 -12.75 -4.96 -2.79
C ARG A 169 -12.21 -5.04 -1.36
N GLN A 170 -12.67 -6.03 -0.59
CA GLN A 170 -12.14 -6.29 0.75
C GLN A 170 -10.66 -6.67 0.67
N ARG A 171 -10.24 -7.49 -0.28
CA ARG A 171 -8.85 -7.95 -0.38
C ARG A 171 -7.84 -6.82 -0.61
N THR A 172 -8.23 -5.76 -1.31
CA THR A 172 -7.36 -4.61 -1.63
C THR A 172 -7.56 -3.41 -0.71
N SER A 173 -8.42 -3.53 0.32
CA SER A 173 -8.71 -2.42 1.23
C SER A 173 -7.60 -2.24 2.28
N ALA A 174 -7.21 -0.98 2.52
CA ALA A 174 -6.34 -0.59 3.63
C ALA A 174 -6.85 -1.09 4.99
N LEU A 175 -8.17 -1.07 5.21
CA LEU A 175 -8.74 -1.53 6.47
C LEU A 175 -8.64 -3.04 6.65
N SER A 176 -8.73 -3.81 5.56
CA SER A 176 -8.51 -5.26 5.61
C SER A 176 -7.07 -5.61 5.99
N TYR A 177 -6.10 -4.83 5.52
CA TYR A 177 -4.71 -5.02 5.91
C TYR A 177 -4.54 -4.97 7.43
N TYR A 178 -5.04 -3.90 8.05
CA TYR A 178 -4.99 -3.74 9.51
C TYR A 178 -5.82 -4.80 10.24
N LEU A 179 -6.99 -5.17 9.71
CA LEU A 179 -7.87 -6.18 10.29
C LEU A 179 -7.21 -7.57 10.35
N PHE A 180 -6.50 -7.98 9.29
CA PHE A 180 -5.92 -9.32 9.20
C PHE A 180 -4.50 -9.43 9.74
N LEU A 181 -3.72 -8.34 9.79
CA LEU A 181 -2.32 -8.38 10.20
C LEU A 181 -2.10 -9.05 11.59
N PRO A 182 -2.81 -8.67 12.67
CA PRO A 182 -2.67 -9.32 13.97
C PRO A 182 -3.06 -10.82 13.95
N ALA A 183 -4.08 -11.17 13.17
CA ALA A 183 -4.55 -12.55 13.05
C ALA A 183 -3.49 -13.45 12.35
N CYS A 184 -2.87 -12.94 11.30
CA CYS A 184 -1.80 -13.64 10.59
C CYS A 184 -0.56 -13.83 11.48
N LEU A 185 -0.20 -12.81 12.26
CA LEU A 185 0.89 -12.88 13.22
C LEU A 185 0.60 -13.89 14.33
N ARG A 186 -0.66 -14.00 14.78
CA ARG A 186 -1.07 -15.05 15.70
C ARG A 186 -0.91 -16.43 15.09
N ALA A 187 -1.35 -16.62 13.84
CA ALA A 187 -1.26 -17.90 13.14
C ALA A 187 0.20 -18.34 12.88
N SER A 188 1.12 -17.39 12.65
CA SER A 188 2.51 -17.69 12.33
C SER A 188 3.35 -18.20 13.51
N GLN A 189 2.86 -18.09 14.74
CA GLN A 189 3.57 -18.52 15.97
C GLN A 189 3.80 -20.02 16.09
N HIS A 190 3.13 -20.80 15.25
CA HIS A 190 3.19 -22.25 15.22
C HIS A 190 4.03 -22.78 14.05
N VAL A 191 4.54 -21.89 13.19
CA VAL A 191 5.45 -22.24 12.11
C VAL A 191 6.82 -22.54 12.73
N ARG A 192 7.28 -23.78 12.58
CA ARG A 192 8.58 -24.25 13.08
C ARG A 192 9.69 -23.97 12.09
#